data_AF-A0A1I2SLP6-F1
#
_entry.id   AF-A0A1I2SLP6-F1
#
_cell.length_a   1.000
_cell.length_b   1.000
_cell.length_c   1.000
_cell.angle_alpha   90.00
_cell.angle_beta   90.00
_cell.angle_gamma   90.00
#
_symmetry.space_group_name_H-M   'P 1'
#
loop_
_entity.id
_entity.type
_entity.pdbx_description
1 polymer ?
#
loop_
_entity_poly.entity_id
_entity_poly.type
_entity_poly.pdbx_seq_one_letter_code
_entity_poly.pdbx_strand_id
1 'polypeptide(L)'
;MFSQAGRRLYGGWFEASADREDWEGWWESIAKEKEMEEALAERERRFGRRRTHEFMPPASWHIQRLSGAGFSSAEIVWRSFDEAVLAAWK
;
A
#
# COMPACT_ATOMS: atom_id res chain seq x y z
N MET A 1 5.20 11.24 -20.52
CA MET A 1 6.50 10.65 -20.91
C MET A 1 7.60 11.49 -20.24
N PHE A 2 8.36 10.94 -19.29
CA PHE A 2 9.40 11.70 -18.58
C PHE A 2 10.63 11.96 -19.46
N SER A 3 11.29 13.10 -19.28
CA SER A 3 12.56 13.43 -19.93
C SER A 3 13.69 12.49 -19.47
N GLN A 4 14.81 12.46 -20.18
CA GLN A 4 15.97 11.62 -19.83
C GLN A 4 16.56 12.00 -18.45
N ALA A 5 16.53 13.29 -18.11
CA ALA A 5 16.88 13.79 -16.78
C ALA A 5 15.87 13.34 -15.71
N GLY A 6 14.57 13.34 -16.05
CA GLY A 6 13.52 12.77 -15.21
C GLY A 6 13.80 11.30 -14.90
N ARG A 7 14.05 10.47 -15.91
CA ARG A 7 14.35 9.03 -15.72
C ARG A 7 15.55 8.77 -14.82
N ARG A 8 16.61 9.60 -14.90
CA ARG A 8 17.83 9.43 -14.09
C ARG A 8 17.62 9.81 -12.63
N LEU A 9 16.86 10.89 -12.38
CA LEU A 9 16.45 11.24 -11.03
C LEU A 9 15.54 10.12 -10.48
N TYR A 10 14.47 9.75 -11.19
CA TYR A 10 13.53 8.71 -10.76
C TYR A 10 14.18 7.34 -10.48
N GLY A 11 15.18 6.92 -11.27
CA GLY A 11 15.93 5.68 -11.01
C GLY A 11 16.73 5.72 -9.70
N GLY A 12 17.40 6.83 -9.41
CA GLY A 12 18.19 6.97 -8.18
C GLY A 12 17.35 7.04 -6.90
N TRP A 13 16.09 7.50 -6.99
CA TRP A 13 15.16 7.47 -5.84
C TRP A 13 14.64 6.07 -5.53
N PHE A 14 14.41 5.23 -6.56
CA PHE A 14 13.97 3.84 -6.38
C PHE A 14 15.05 2.98 -5.72
N GLU A 15 16.30 3.11 -6.16
CA GLU A 15 17.44 2.44 -5.51
C GLU A 15 17.58 2.91 -4.04
N ALA A 16 17.40 4.21 -3.77
CA ALA A 16 17.45 4.74 -2.40
C ALA A 16 16.27 4.32 -1.50
N SER A 17 15.16 3.82 -2.06
CA SER A 17 14.01 3.30 -1.31
C SER A 17 14.01 1.78 -1.16
N ALA A 18 14.72 1.05 -2.02
CA ALA A 18 14.82 -0.41 -1.93
C ALA A 18 15.53 -0.87 -0.64
N ASP A 19 16.40 -0.01 -0.10
CA ASP A 19 17.12 -0.25 1.16
C ASP A 19 16.35 0.31 2.39
N ARG A 20 15.11 0.79 2.23
CA ARG A 20 14.30 1.30 3.35
C ARG A 20 13.31 0.26 3.83
N GLU A 21 13.19 0.18 5.15
CA GLU A 21 12.18 -0.61 5.84
C GLU A 21 10.78 -0.26 5.31
N ASP A 22 10.05 -1.28 4.86
CA ASP A 22 8.64 -1.14 4.49
C ASP A 22 7.74 -1.22 5.73
N TRP A 23 6.45 -1.00 5.53
CA TRP A 23 5.50 -0.93 6.64
C TRP A 23 5.42 -2.24 7.45
N GLU A 24 5.60 -3.38 6.79
CA GLU A 24 5.61 -4.70 7.44
C GLU A 24 6.90 -4.87 8.26
N GLY A 25 8.05 -4.56 7.67
CA GLY A 25 9.34 -4.56 8.34
C GLY A 25 9.37 -3.66 9.59
N TRP A 26 8.74 -2.48 9.51
CA TRP A 26 8.64 -1.58 10.67
C TRP A 26 7.86 -2.20 11.84
N TRP A 27 6.75 -2.88 11.55
CA TRP A 27 6.01 -3.61 12.59
C TRP A 27 6.82 -4.78 13.17
N GLU A 28 7.56 -5.51 12.34
CA GLU A 28 8.46 -6.56 12.79
C GLU A 28 9.58 -6.03 13.69
N SER A 29 10.10 -4.85 13.39
CA SER A 29 11.12 -4.17 14.21
C SER A 29 10.54 -3.73 15.55
N ILE A 30 9.38 -3.08 15.57
CA ILE A 30 8.69 -2.67 16.81
C ILE A 30 8.32 -3.88 17.68
N ALA A 31 7.97 -5.02 17.09
CA ALA A 31 7.66 -6.25 17.82
C ALA A 31 8.85 -6.83 18.60
N LYS A 32 10.09 -6.41 18.29
CA LYS A 32 11.30 -6.83 19.01
C LYS A 32 11.61 -5.95 20.22
N GLU A 33 11.00 -4.77 20.33
CA GLU A 33 11.20 -3.84 21.43
C GLU A 33 10.34 -4.25 22.64
N LYS A 34 10.99 -4.60 23.75
CA LYS A 34 10.32 -5.14 24.94
C LYS A 34 9.34 -4.14 25.55
N GLU A 35 9.68 -2.86 25.48
CA GLU A 35 8.87 -1.74 25.96
C GLU A 35 7.53 -1.62 25.21
N MET A 36 7.43 -2.22 24.02
CA MET A 36 6.22 -2.17 23.18
C MET A 36 5.27 -3.35 23.40
N GLU A 37 5.64 -4.33 24.21
CA GLU A 37 4.87 -5.57 24.42
C GLU A 37 3.42 -5.30 24.84
N GLU A 38 3.21 -4.43 25.83
CA GLU A 38 1.87 -4.09 26.33
C GLU A 38 1.04 -3.35 25.28
N ALA A 39 1.65 -2.42 24.54
CA ALA A 39 0.98 -1.65 23.50
C ALA A 39 0.55 -2.54 22.33
N LEU A 40 1.39 -3.50 21.94
CA LEU A 40 1.09 -4.47 20.88
C LEU A 40 -0.01 -5.45 21.29
N ALA A 41 0.01 -5.92 22.55
CA ALA A 41 -1.07 -6.75 23.10
C ALA A 41 -2.41 -6.02 23.09
N GLU A 42 -2.43 -4.73 23.47
CA GLU A 42 -3.64 -3.91 23.43
C GLU A 42 -4.12 -3.63 22.00
N ARG A 43 -3.18 -3.40 21.06
CA ARG A 43 -3.48 -3.27 19.63
C ARG A 43 -4.16 -4.53 19.11
N GLU A 44 -3.60 -5.71 19.38
CA GLU A 44 -4.18 -6.98 18.95
C GLU A 44 -5.58 -7.20 19.56
N ARG A 45 -5.75 -6.92 20.86
CA ARG A 45 -7.05 -7.02 21.53
C ARG A 45 -8.12 -6.14 20.88
N ARG A 46 -7.76 -4.93 20.41
CA ARG A 46 -8.68 -3.98 19.77
C ARG A 46 -8.92 -4.25 18.28
N PHE A 47 -7.88 -4.67 17.56
CA PHE A 47 -7.86 -4.64 16.09
C PHE A 47 -7.62 -5.99 15.42
N GLY A 48 -7.21 -7.04 16.12
CA GLY A 48 -6.88 -8.36 15.54
C GLY A 48 -8.02 -9.05 14.79
N ARG A 49 -9.27 -8.70 15.09
CA ARG A 49 -10.48 -9.19 14.39
C ARG A 49 -10.87 -8.36 13.17
N ARG A 50 -10.24 -7.21 12.95
CA ARG A 50 -10.52 -6.34 11.80
C ARG A 50 -9.55 -6.70 10.68
N ARG A 51 -10.03 -6.62 9.43
CA ARG A 51 -9.09 -6.40 8.31
C ARG A 51 -8.44 -5.06 8.59
N THR A 52 -7.15 -5.06 8.89
CA THR A 52 -6.42 -3.85 9.25
C THR A 52 -6.53 -2.86 8.08
N HIS A 53 -6.50 -1.56 8.38
CA HIS A 53 -6.36 -0.51 7.36
C HIS A 53 -5.00 -0.61 6.63
N GLU A 54 -4.17 -1.57 7.02
CA GLU A 54 -2.85 -1.88 6.48
C GLU A 54 -2.95 -2.80 5.26
N PHE A 55 -4.15 -3.32 4.95
CA PHE A 55 -4.39 -3.95 3.66
C PHE A 55 -4.38 -2.86 2.58
N MET A 56 -3.23 -2.72 1.92
CA MET A 56 -3.02 -1.90 0.73
C MET A 56 -3.02 -2.80 -0.52
N PRO A 57 -4.19 -3.27 -0.99
CA PRO A 57 -4.24 -4.20 -2.10
C PRO A 57 -3.80 -3.53 -3.41
N PRO A 58 -3.29 -4.32 -4.38
CA PRO A 58 -3.01 -3.79 -5.70
C PRO A 58 -4.28 -3.27 -6.37
N ALA A 59 -4.13 -2.31 -7.29
CA ALA A 59 -5.25 -1.76 -8.07
C ALA A 59 -6.12 -2.84 -8.76
N SER A 60 -5.53 -3.98 -9.15
CA SER A 60 -6.24 -5.13 -9.73
C SER A 60 -7.30 -5.72 -8.79
N TRP A 61 -7.04 -5.74 -7.48
CA TRP A 61 -8.03 -6.16 -6.49
C TRP A 61 -9.24 -5.21 -6.48
N HIS A 62 -8.99 -3.90 -6.53
CA HIS A 62 -10.07 -2.91 -6.58
C HIS A 62 -10.93 -3.06 -7.85
N ILE A 63 -10.30 -3.26 -9.01
CA ILE A 63 -11.00 -3.53 -10.28
C ILE A 63 -11.91 -4.77 -10.14
N GLN A 64 -11.39 -5.87 -9.59
CA GLN A 64 -12.16 -7.10 -9.39
C GLN A 64 -13.37 -6.88 -8.46
N ARG A 65 -13.19 -6.12 -7.37
CA ARG A 65 -14.28 -5.81 -6.43
C ARG A 65 -15.33 -4.89 -7.03
N LEU A 66 -14.94 -3.93 -7.87
CA LEU A 66 -15.86 -3.05 -8.58
C LEU A 66 -16.69 -3.83 -9.61
N SER A 67 -16.07 -4.75 -10.35
CA SER A 67 -16.79 -5.66 -11.24
C SER A 67 -17.82 -6.51 -10.46
N GLY A 68 -17.41 -7.12 -9.34
CA GLY A 68 -18.33 -7.88 -8.48
C GLY A 68 -19.44 -7.05 -7.84
N ALA A 69 -19.28 -5.72 -7.75
CA ALA A 69 -20.30 -4.80 -7.25
C ALA A 69 -21.26 -4.30 -8.35
N GLY A 70 -21.09 -4.73 -9.61
CA GLY A 70 -21.99 -4.42 -10.72
C GLY A 70 -21.64 -3.16 -11.52
N PHE A 71 -20.38 -2.71 -11.49
CA PHE A 71 -19.87 -1.76 -12.48
C PHE A 71 -19.55 -2.51 -13.78
N SER A 72 -19.87 -1.92 -14.94
CA SER A 72 -19.61 -2.53 -16.25
C SER A 72 -18.14 -2.43 -16.65
N SER A 73 -17.43 -1.42 -16.16
CA SER A 73 -15.97 -1.30 -16.29
C SER A 73 -15.36 -0.46 -15.17
N ALA A 74 -14.06 -0.66 -14.95
CA ALA A 74 -13.23 0.12 -14.03
C ALA A 74 -11.80 0.20 -14.57
N GLU A 75 -11.23 1.40 -14.60
CA GLU A 75 -9.89 1.65 -15.15
C GLU A 75 -9.08 2.59 -14.24
N ILE A 76 -7.75 2.47 -14.32
CA ILE A 76 -6.82 3.39 -13.64
C ILE A 76 -6.76 4.69 -14.45
N VAL A 77 -7.23 5.79 -13.87
CA VAL A 77 -7.21 7.12 -14.50
C VAL A 77 -5.98 7.94 -14.12
N TRP A 78 -5.33 7.57 -13.02
CA TRP A 78 -4.08 8.19 -12.57
C TRP A 78 -3.25 7.21 -11.74
N ARG A 79 -1.93 7.34 -11.82
CA ARG A 79 -1.00 6.57 -11.00
C ARG A 79 0.25 7.35 -10.67
N SER A 80 0.70 7.22 -9.43
CA SER A 80 2.03 7.64 -8.96
C SER A 80 2.54 6.59 -7.98
N PHE A 81 3.64 5.91 -8.32
CA PHE A 81 4.16 4.79 -7.53
C PHE A 81 3.07 3.74 -7.24
N ASP A 82 2.87 3.39 -5.97
CA ASP A 82 1.88 2.41 -5.51
C ASP A 82 0.48 3.00 -5.36
N GLU A 83 0.34 4.32 -5.49
CA GLU A 83 -0.94 5.00 -5.43
C GLU A 83 -1.59 5.03 -6.82
N ALA A 84 -2.85 4.61 -6.88
CA ALA A 84 -3.65 4.65 -8.10
C ALA A 84 -5.05 5.18 -7.80
N VAL A 85 -5.56 6.00 -8.72
CA VAL A 85 -6.96 6.44 -8.73
C VAL A 85 -7.67 5.68 -9.84
N LEU A 86 -8.81 5.09 -9.50
CA LEU A 86 -9.65 4.36 -10.44
C LEU A 86 -10.94 5.13 -10.69
N ALA A 87 -11.40 5.13 -11.94
CA ALA A 87 -12.76 5.51 -12.29
C ALA A 87 -13.54 4.24 -12.68
N ALA A 88 -14.81 4.18 -12.30
CA ALA A 88 -15.69 3.07 -12.64
C ALA A 88 -17.05 3.60 -13.08
N TRP A 89 -17.68 2.90 -14.02
CA TRP A 89 -18.98 3.29 -14.58
C TRP A 89 -19.88 2.07 -14.78
N LYS A 90 -21.17 2.34 -14.94
CA LYS A 90 -22.22 1.36 -15.25
C LYS A 90 -22.59 1.46 -16.70
#